data_AF-A0A2I0NXG5-F1
#
_entry.id   AF-A0A2I0NXG5-F1
#
_cell.length_a   1.000
_cell.length_b   1.000
_cell.length_c   1.000
_cell.angle_alpha   90.00
_cell.angle_beta   90.00
_cell.angle_gamma   90.00
#
_symmetry.space_group_name_H-M   'P 1'
#
loop_
_entity.id
_entity.type
_entity.pdbx_description
1 polymer ?
#
loop_
_entity_poly.entity_id
_entity_poly.type
_entity_poly.pdbx_seq_one_letter_code
_entity_poly.pdbx_strand_id
1 'polypeptide(L)'
;MAKLCDEPVTQIHLKPKMTVNELVVAMGKAGAYNGGSLSRAVDIYDQMLRDKETTKFFGLAGAMVPAGMGGIVSDLIKGGHIDVLVSTGANLTHDIIEAIGCKHFHGTAFCNDIELRHDEINRIYDVYLPNEAFEHFEEFMQNVFGELEPGSTISISALLR
;
A
#
# COMPACT_ATOMS: atom_id res chain seq x y z
N MET A 1 9.15 -35.18 -28.15
CA MET A 1 8.32 -35.03 -26.94
C MET A 1 7.12 -34.15 -27.28
N ALA A 2 5.99 -34.30 -26.57
CA ALA A 2 4.84 -33.42 -26.79
C ALA A 2 5.20 -31.99 -26.38
N LYS A 3 4.77 -31.01 -27.20
CA LYS A 3 5.01 -29.55 -27.08
C LYS A 3 4.65 -28.92 -25.72
N LEU A 4 4.07 -29.71 -24.82
CA LEU A 4 3.64 -29.35 -23.47
C LEU A 4 4.74 -29.56 -22.41
N CYS A 5 5.84 -30.23 -22.74
CA CYS A 5 6.93 -30.55 -21.81
C CYS A 5 8.28 -29.95 -22.24
N ASP A 6 8.25 -28.76 -22.84
CA ASP A 6 9.44 -28.13 -23.43
C ASP A 6 10.21 -27.24 -22.42
N GLU A 7 9.55 -26.75 -21.38
CA GLU A 7 10.17 -25.93 -20.32
C GLU A 7 10.07 -26.62 -18.95
N PRO A 8 11.19 -27.14 -18.40
CA PRO A 8 11.18 -27.77 -17.08
C PRO A 8 11.19 -26.73 -15.96
N VAL A 9 10.54 -27.07 -14.86
CA VAL A 9 10.69 -26.33 -13.60
C VAL A 9 12.14 -26.38 -13.13
N THR A 10 12.72 -25.21 -12.85
CA THR A 10 14.10 -25.12 -12.32
C THR A 10 14.08 -24.91 -10.81
N GLN A 11 14.85 -25.72 -10.07
CA GLN A 11 15.00 -25.56 -8.63
C GLN A 11 15.80 -24.29 -8.28
N ILE A 12 15.34 -23.57 -7.27
CA ILE A 12 16.00 -22.35 -6.80
C ILE A 12 17.17 -22.73 -5.89
N HIS A 13 18.37 -22.28 -6.24
CA HIS A 13 19.57 -22.40 -5.38
C HIS A 13 19.99 -21.02 -4.90
N LEU A 14 19.81 -20.77 -3.60
CA LEU A 14 20.21 -19.52 -2.96
C LEU A 14 21.74 -19.40 -2.93
N LYS A 15 22.23 -18.18 -3.16
CA LYS A 15 23.66 -17.86 -3.14
C LYS A 15 23.92 -16.65 -2.24
N PRO A 16 25.07 -16.60 -1.54
CA PRO A 16 25.47 -15.39 -0.85
C PRO A 16 25.48 -14.18 -1.79
N LYS A 17 25.02 -13.02 -1.31
CA LYS A 17 24.97 -11.74 -2.05
C LYS A 17 24.01 -11.71 -3.25
N MET A 18 23.08 -12.66 -3.34
CA MET A 18 22.02 -12.61 -4.34
C MET A 18 21.16 -11.34 -4.15
N THR A 19 20.95 -10.61 -5.23
CA THR A 19 20.09 -9.43 -5.26
C THR A 19 18.61 -9.84 -5.24
N VAL A 20 17.73 -8.89 -4.87
CA VAL A 20 16.27 -9.11 -4.93
C VAL A 20 15.83 -9.47 -6.35
N ASN A 21 16.38 -8.81 -7.37
CA ASN A 21 16.08 -9.11 -8.77
C ASN A 21 16.48 -10.54 -9.15
N GLU A 22 17.69 -10.98 -8.79
CA GLU A 22 18.13 -12.35 -9.07
C GLU A 22 17.22 -13.38 -8.41
N LEU A 23 16.76 -13.11 -7.18
CA LEU A 23 15.81 -13.97 -6.47
C LEU A 23 14.48 -14.07 -7.22
N VAL A 24 13.91 -12.94 -7.65
CA VAL A 24 12.66 -12.90 -8.42
C VAL A 24 12.81 -13.63 -9.76
N VAL A 25 13.91 -13.42 -10.49
CA VAL A 25 14.21 -14.15 -11.74
C VAL A 25 14.30 -15.66 -11.49
N ALA A 26 14.91 -16.09 -10.38
CA ALA A 26 14.96 -17.50 -10.02
C ALA A 26 13.57 -18.06 -9.69
N MET A 27 12.70 -17.28 -9.02
CA MET A 27 11.28 -17.64 -8.83
C MET A 27 10.53 -17.76 -10.16
N GLY A 28 10.85 -16.91 -11.15
CA GLY A 28 10.32 -17.01 -12.50
C GLY A 28 10.69 -18.31 -13.20
N LYS A 29 11.95 -18.77 -13.06
CA LYS A 29 12.41 -20.07 -13.59
C LYS A 29 11.78 -21.28 -12.90
N ALA A 30 11.37 -21.14 -11.63
CA ALA A 30 10.53 -22.13 -10.97
C ALA A 30 9.07 -22.07 -11.49
N GLY A 31 8.57 -20.88 -11.81
CA GLY A 31 7.36 -20.64 -12.62
C GLY A 31 6.02 -20.89 -11.92
N ALA A 32 6.02 -21.46 -10.72
CA ALA A 32 4.81 -21.91 -10.02
C ALA A 32 4.35 -20.97 -8.89
N TYR A 33 3.05 -21.01 -8.60
CA TYR A 33 2.40 -20.33 -7.46
C TYR A 33 2.68 -18.82 -7.39
N ASN A 34 2.83 -18.30 -6.18
CA ASN A 34 3.08 -16.88 -5.93
C ASN A 34 4.47 -16.43 -6.39
N GLY A 35 5.48 -17.31 -6.40
CA GLY A 35 6.81 -16.99 -6.90
C GLY A 35 6.82 -16.71 -8.39
N GLY A 36 6.21 -17.60 -9.19
CA GLY A 36 6.03 -17.36 -10.63
C GLY A 36 5.15 -16.15 -10.92
N SER A 37 4.10 -15.93 -10.11
CA SER A 37 3.22 -14.76 -10.26
C SER A 37 3.94 -13.44 -9.95
N LEU A 38 4.79 -13.41 -8.92
CA LEU A 38 5.61 -12.25 -8.57
C LEU A 38 6.60 -11.91 -9.70
N SER A 39 7.30 -12.90 -10.24
CA SER A 39 8.22 -12.68 -11.36
C SER A 39 7.50 -12.07 -12.56
N ARG A 40 6.35 -12.61 -12.94
CA ARG A 40 5.55 -12.04 -14.04
C ARG A 40 5.08 -10.61 -13.74
N ALA A 41 4.67 -10.33 -12.50
CA ALA A 41 4.25 -8.98 -12.11
C ALA A 41 5.40 -7.97 -12.21
N VAL A 42 6.61 -8.36 -11.80
CA VAL A 42 7.82 -7.54 -11.93
C VAL A 42 8.14 -7.27 -13.40
N ASP A 43 8.09 -8.29 -14.27
CA ASP A 43 8.37 -8.13 -15.70
C ASP A 43 7.34 -7.20 -16.38
N ILE A 44 6.05 -7.34 -16.05
CA ILE A 44 4.99 -6.47 -16.56
C ILE A 44 5.22 -5.03 -16.09
N TYR A 45 5.54 -4.84 -14.81
CA TYR A 45 5.75 -3.50 -14.28
C TYR A 45 7.01 -2.83 -14.84
N ASP A 46 8.12 -3.56 -15.01
CA ASP A 46 9.33 -3.06 -15.69
C ASP A 46 9.03 -2.63 -17.13
N GLN A 47 8.20 -3.38 -17.87
CA GLN A 47 7.73 -2.98 -19.20
C GLN A 47 6.93 -1.67 -19.15
N MET A 48 5.99 -1.55 -18.20
CA MET A 48 5.20 -0.33 -18.00
C MET A 48 6.07 0.88 -17.66
N LEU A 49 7.17 0.69 -16.90
CA LEU A 49 8.10 1.76 -16.53
C LEU A 49 9.00 2.20 -17.70
N ARG A 50 9.34 1.28 -18.61
CA ARG A 50 10.19 1.59 -19.78
C ARG A 50 9.42 2.29 -20.90
N ASP A 51 8.14 2.01 -21.03
CA ASP A 51 7.29 2.62 -22.04
C ASP A 51 6.83 4.02 -21.60
N LYS A 52 7.28 5.05 -22.32
CA LYS A 52 6.97 6.45 -22.02
C LYS A 52 5.52 6.83 -22.36
N GLU A 53 4.86 6.06 -23.22
CA GLU A 53 3.47 6.30 -23.59
C GLU A 53 2.49 5.63 -22.60
N THR A 54 2.99 4.78 -21.71
CA THR A 54 2.18 4.06 -20.73
C THR A 54 1.79 4.97 -19.55
N THR A 55 0.49 5.13 -19.33
CA THR A 55 -0.07 5.76 -18.11
C THR A 55 -0.28 4.71 -17.02
N LYS A 56 0.29 4.96 -15.84
CA LYS A 56 0.42 4.03 -14.71
C LYS A 56 -0.66 4.32 -13.66
N PHE A 57 -1.77 3.59 -13.75
CA PHE A 57 -2.83 3.60 -12.75
C PHE A 57 -2.49 2.65 -11.60
N PHE A 58 -2.56 3.15 -10.37
CA PHE A 58 -2.31 2.39 -9.15
C PHE A 58 -3.56 2.34 -8.28
N GLY A 59 -4.12 1.15 -8.09
CA GLY A 59 -5.24 0.91 -7.18
C GLY A 59 -4.75 0.49 -5.79
N LEU A 60 -5.07 1.27 -4.76
CA LEU A 60 -4.70 1.00 -3.37
C LEU A 60 -5.94 0.65 -2.54
N ALA A 61 -6.09 -0.63 -2.20
CA ALA A 61 -7.17 -1.16 -1.38
C ALA A 61 -6.64 -1.87 -0.14
N GLY A 62 -7.50 -2.09 0.86
CA GLY A 62 -7.11 -2.66 2.15
C GLY A 62 -6.40 -1.65 3.05
N ALA A 63 -5.93 -2.12 4.21
CA ALA A 63 -5.27 -1.32 5.24
C ALA A 63 -3.77 -1.14 4.95
N MET A 64 -3.43 -0.61 3.78
CA MET A 64 -2.05 -0.53 3.32
C MET A 64 -1.23 0.51 4.10
N VAL A 65 -1.81 1.68 4.36
CA VAL A 65 -1.15 2.72 5.16
C VAL A 65 -0.94 2.24 6.61
N PRO A 66 -1.98 1.77 7.34
CA PRO A 66 -1.78 1.18 8.67
C PRO A 66 -0.75 0.04 8.73
N ALA A 67 -0.63 -0.74 7.65
CA ALA A 67 0.35 -1.83 7.53
C ALA A 67 1.77 -1.36 7.16
N GLY A 68 2.03 -0.04 7.14
CA GLY A 68 3.35 0.54 6.90
C GLY A 68 3.72 0.67 5.42
N MET A 69 2.78 0.49 4.48
CA MET A 69 3.05 0.57 3.04
C MET A 69 2.90 1.99 2.47
N GLY A 70 2.44 2.95 3.26
CA GLY A 70 2.26 4.35 2.83
C GLY A 70 3.55 4.98 2.29
N GLY A 71 4.70 4.69 2.92
CA GLY A 71 6.01 5.16 2.45
C GLY A 71 6.37 4.69 1.03
N ILE A 72 6.10 3.41 0.72
CA ILE A 72 6.33 2.85 -0.62
C ILE A 72 5.48 3.61 -1.65
N VAL A 73 4.21 3.85 -1.35
CA VAL A 73 3.32 4.60 -2.25
C VAL A 73 3.82 6.04 -2.45
N SER A 74 4.23 6.72 -1.38
CA SER A 74 4.80 8.06 -1.43
C SER A 74 6.05 8.14 -2.30
N ASP A 75 6.97 7.18 -2.13
CA ASP A 75 8.21 7.12 -2.90
C ASP A 75 7.96 6.84 -4.39
N LEU A 76 7.01 5.95 -4.71
CA LEU A 76 6.60 5.67 -6.08
C LEU A 76 5.96 6.89 -6.76
N ILE A 77 5.12 7.64 -6.05
CA ILE A 77 4.53 8.89 -6.58
C ILE A 77 5.64 9.92 -6.83
N LYS A 78 6.53 10.17 -5.86
CA LYS A 78 7.65 11.12 -6.01
C LYS A 78 8.60 10.74 -7.14
N GLY A 79 8.81 9.43 -7.36
CA GLY A 79 9.61 8.90 -8.45
C GLY A 79 8.94 8.93 -9.83
N GLY A 80 7.68 9.39 -9.94
CA GLY A 80 6.93 9.36 -11.20
C GLY A 80 6.57 7.93 -11.67
N HIS A 81 6.55 6.98 -10.73
CA HIS A 81 6.23 5.57 -11.00
C HIS A 81 4.73 5.27 -10.87
N ILE A 82 3.95 6.25 -10.42
CA ILE A 82 2.47 6.25 -10.39
C ILE A 82 2.01 7.57 -11.01
N ASP A 83 1.18 7.49 -12.06
CA ASP A 83 0.60 8.70 -12.67
C ASP A 83 -0.79 9.00 -12.10
N VAL A 84 -1.56 7.95 -11.77
CA VAL A 84 -2.91 8.08 -11.20
C VAL A 84 -3.06 7.14 -10.03
N LEU A 85 -3.30 7.69 -8.83
CA LEU A 85 -3.64 6.92 -7.64
C LEU A 85 -5.17 6.83 -7.48
N VAL A 86 -5.68 5.61 -7.32
CA VAL A 86 -7.07 5.34 -6.95
C VAL A 86 -7.05 4.62 -5.61
N SER A 87 -7.56 5.26 -4.56
CA SER A 87 -7.52 4.72 -3.19
C SER A 87 -8.90 4.79 -2.54
N THR A 88 -9.11 3.93 -1.54
CA THR A 88 -10.20 4.11 -0.59
C THR A 88 -9.92 5.30 0.33
N GLY A 89 -10.99 5.91 0.88
CA GLY A 89 -10.88 6.99 1.85
C GLY A 89 -10.15 6.58 3.14
N ALA A 90 -10.22 5.30 3.53
CA ALA A 90 -9.56 4.80 4.74
C ALA A 90 -8.04 4.98 4.70
N ASN A 91 -7.38 4.67 3.57
CA ASN A 91 -5.94 4.91 3.44
C ASN A 91 -5.61 6.40 3.51
N LEU A 92 -6.46 7.29 2.94
CA LEU A 92 -6.25 8.74 3.01
C LEU A 92 -6.37 9.26 4.46
N THR A 93 -7.38 8.79 5.21
CA THR A 93 -7.55 9.14 6.62
C THR A 93 -6.32 8.72 7.44
N HIS A 94 -5.85 7.49 7.28
CA HIS A 94 -4.68 7.01 8.01
C HIS A 94 -3.38 7.71 7.61
N ASP A 95 -3.23 8.08 6.33
CA ASP A 95 -2.07 8.84 5.84
C ASP A 95 -2.02 10.23 6.47
N ILE A 96 -3.17 10.93 6.53
CA ILE A 96 -3.27 12.24 7.20
C ILE A 96 -2.97 12.11 8.69
N ILE A 97 -3.53 11.10 9.38
CA ILE A 97 -3.25 10.82 10.80
C ILE A 97 -1.74 10.69 11.06
N GLU A 98 -1.03 9.93 10.22
CA GLU A 98 0.43 9.82 10.35
C GLU A 98 1.16 11.12 10.02
N ALA A 99 0.68 11.86 9.02
CA ALA A 99 1.26 13.13 8.58
C ALA A 99 1.16 14.24 9.64
N ILE A 100 0.08 14.25 10.44
CA ILE A 100 -0.09 15.19 11.56
C ILE A 100 0.64 14.73 12.84
N GLY A 101 1.43 13.66 12.76
CA GLY A 101 2.34 13.23 13.82
C GLY A 101 1.84 12.08 14.70
N CYS A 102 0.63 11.59 14.50
CA CYS A 102 0.15 10.40 15.18
C CYS A 102 0.80 9.13 14.60
N LYS A 103 0.62 8.00 15.28
CA LYS A 103 1.22 6.71 14.90
C LYS A 103 0.27 5.56 15.08
N HIS A 104 0.37 4.59 14.18
CA HIS A 104 -0.16 3.25 14.37
C HIS A 104 0.84 2.39 15.14
N PHE A 105 0.33 1.43 15.90
CA PHE A 105 1.12 0.58 16.77
C PHE A 105 0.90 -0.89 16.45
N HIS A 106 1.91 -1.72 16.71
CA HIS A 106 1.75 -3.16 16.65
C HIS A 106 0.74 -3.62 17.71
N GLY A 107 -0.20 -4.45 17.28
CA GLY A 107 -1.20 -5.09 18.12
C GLY A 107 -1.23 -6.60 17.90
N THR A 108 -2.38 -7.20 18.18
CA THR A 108 -2.64 -8.61 17.91
C THR A 108 -4.07 -8.81 17.46
N ALA A 109 -4.29 -9.77 16.57
CA ALA A 109 -5.63 -10.20 16.18
C ALA A 109 -6.35 -10.98 17.29
N PHE A 110 -5.62 -11.48 18.28
CA PHE A 110 -6.15 -12.27 19.40
C PHE A 110 -6.35 -11.39 20.65
N CYS A 111 -7.34 -10.49 20.58
CA CYS A 111 -7.67 -9.53 21.63
C CYS A 111 -9.17 -9.48 21.91
N ASN A 112 -9.55 -8.86 23.03
CA ASN A 112 -10.95 -8.61 23.40
C ASN A 112 -11.36 -7.18 23.00
N ASP A 113 -12.31 -7.07 22.08
CA ASP A 113 -12.78 -5.76 21.58
C ASP A 113 -13.48 -4.92 22.66
N ILE A 114 -14.02 -5.56 23.70
CA ILE A 114 -14.64 -4.85 24.83
C ILE A 114 -13.56 -4.13 25.65
N GLU A 115 -12.42 -4.78 25.88
CA GLU A 115 -11.29 -4.21 26.60
C GLU A 115 -10.65 -3.08 25.77
N LEU A 116 -10.40 -3.33 24.48
CA LEU A 116 -9.89 -2.29 23.58
C LEU A 116 -10.82 -1.07 23.53
N ARG A 117 -12.14 -1.28 23.53
CA ARG A 117 -13.10 -0.18 23.57
C ARG A 117 -13.04 0.59 24.89
N HIS A 118 -12.90 -0.10 26.02
CA HIS A 118 -12.75 0.54 27.33
C HIS A 118 -11.48 1.38 27.40
N ASP A 119 -10.40 0.90 26.78
CA ASP A 119 -9.09 1.56 26.75
C ASP A 119 -8.96 2.56 25.57
N GLU A 120 -10.05 2.81 24.83
CA GLU A 120 -10.10 3.74 23.71
C GLU A 120 -9.08 3.44 22.60
N ILE A 121 -8.92 2.16 22.29
CA ILE A 121 -8.05 1.66 21.23
C ILE A 121 -8.89 1.12 20.07
N ASN A 122 -8.65 1.66 18.87
CA ASN A 122 -9.21 1.16 17.64
C ASN A 122 -8.25 0.13 17.03
N ARG A 123 -8.75 -1.04 16.60
CA ARG A 123 -7.92 -2.04 15.92
C ARG A 123 -8.24 -2.17 14.43
N ILE A 124 -7.19 -2.42 13.67
CA ILE A 124 -7.19 -2.77 12.26
C ILE A 124 -6.48 -4.12 12.17
N TYR A 125 -7.25 -5.19 12.38
CA TYR A 125 -6.73 -6.54 12.58
C TYR A 125 -5.70 -6.63 13.73
N ASP A 126 -4.40 -6.66 13.41
CA ASP A 126 -3.26 -6.74 14.32
C ASP A 126 -2.48 -5.42 14.43
N VAL A 127 -3.09 -4.31 14.00
CA VAL A 127 -2.59 -2.94 14.16
C VAL A 127 -3.52 -2.16 15.07
N TYR A 128 -2.99 -1.37 15.99
CA TYR A 128 -3.74 -0.54 16.92
C TYR A 128 -3.55 0.95 16.65
N LEU A 129 -4.57 1.74 16.94
CA LEU A 129 -4.60 3.18 16.83
C LEU A 129 -5.41 3.78 18.01
N PRO A 130 -4.78 4.53 18.92
CA PRO A 130 -5.48 5.22 20.01
C PRO A 130 -6.54 6.18 19.47
N ASN A 131 -7.67 6.32 20.19
CA ASN A 131 -8.78 7.18 19.76
C ASN A 131 -8.38 8.66 19.66
N GLU A 132 -7.46 9.12 20.51
CA GLU A 132 -6.84 10.45 20.46
C GLU A 132 -6.32 10.81 19.06
N ALA A 133 -5.84 9.83 18.27
CA ALA A 133 -5.39 10.08 16.91
C ALA A 133 -6.52 10.50 15.96
N PHE A 134 -7.74 10.00 16.18
CA PHE A 134 -8.92 10.43 15.43
C PHE A 134 -9.42 11.80 15.90
N GLU A 135 -9.27 12.12 17.18
CA GLU A 135 -9.60 13.44 17.72
C GLU A 135 -8.69 14.52 17.11
N HIS A 136 -7.36 14.30 17.09
CA HIS A 136 -6.42 15.19 16.40
C HIS A 136 -6.70 15.31 14.90
N PHE A 137 -7.09 14.19 14.26
CA PHE A 137 -7.50 14.22 12.85
C PHE A 137 -8.75 15.05 12.64
N GLU A 138 -9.77 14.91 13.49
CA GLU A 138 -10.99 15.71 13.40
C GLU A 138 -10.68 17.19 13.58
N GLU A 139 -9.90 17.58 14.60
CA GLU A 139 -9.47 18.97 14.81
C GLU A 139 -8.74 19.53 13.58
N PHE A 140 -7.82 18.75 13.00
CA PHE A 140 -7.12 19.14 11.78
C PHE A 140 -8.09 19.33 10.60
N MET A 141 -8.99 18.37 10.37
CA MET A 141 -9.93 18.43 9.24
C MET A 141 -10.96 19.56 9.39
N GLN A 142 -11.41 19.85 10.61
CA GLN A 142 -12.30 20.98 10.88
C GLN A 142 -11.63 22.31 10.49
N ASN A 143 -10.33 22.47 10.75
CA ASN A 143 -9.58 23.64 10.30
C ASN A 143 -9.50 23.71 8.77
N VAL A 144 -9.15 22.60 8.10
CA VAL A 144 -9.09 22.53 6.63
C VAL A 144 -10.44 22.85 6.00
N PHE A 145 -11.53 22.29 6.52
CA PHE A 145 -12.87 22.56 6.01
C PHE A 145 -13.36 23.98 6.32
N GLY A 146 -12.90 24.58 7.41
CA GLY A 146 -13.19 25.98 7.77
C GLY A 146 -12.65 27.00 6.75
N GLU A 147 -11.64 26.61 5.96
CA GLU A 147 -11.08 27.44 4.87
C GLU A 147 -11.88 27.35 3.56
N LEU A 148 -12.85 26.43 3.48
CA LEU A 148 -13.66 26.22 2.27
C LEU A 148 -14.87 27.16 2.24
N GLU A 149 -15.21 27.65 1.04
CA GLU A 149 -16.40 28.46 0.81
C GLU A 149 -17.69 27.66 1.12
N PRO A 150 -18.57 28.14 2.02
CA PRO A 150 -19.81 27.45 2.36
C PRO A 150 -20.69 27.18 1.14
N GLY A 151 -21.11 25.93 0.98
CA GLY A 151 -21.96 25.50 -0.15
C GLY A 151 -21.21 25.27 -1.47
N SER A 152 -19.87 25.42 -1.48
CA SER A 152 -19.06 25.05 -2.64
C SER A 152 -19.05 23.55 -2.88
N THR A 153 -18.89 23.16 -4.16
CA THR A 153 -18.69 21.76 -4.55
C THR A 153 -17.24 21.52 -4.88
N ILE A 154 -16.60 20.60 -4.16
CA ILE A 154 -15.21 20.20 -4.39
C ILE A 154 -15.13 18.71 -4.70
N SER A 155 -14.27 18.32 -5.64
CA SER A 155 -13.97 16.90 -5.86
C SER A 155 -13.01 16.40 -4.77
N ILE A 156 -13.04 15.10 -4.48
CA ILE A 156 -12.09 14.48 -3.54
C ILE A 156 -10.64 14.75 -3.98
N SER A 157 -10.36 14.67 -5.28
CA SER A 157 -9.01 14.95 -5.81
C SER A 157 -8.58 16.41 -5.65
N ALA A 158 -9.52 17.36 -5.63
CA ALA A 158 -9.22 18.77 -5.39
C ALA A 158 -9.05 19.05 -3.89
N LEU A 159 -9.76 18.34 -3.03
CA LEU A 159 -9.59 18.44 -1.57
C LEU A 159 -8.21 17.96 -1.10
N LEU A 160 -7.57 17.07 -1.86
CA LEU A 160 -6.24 16.53 -1.56
C LEU A 160 -5.07 17.37 -2.12
N ARG A 161 -5.33 18.55 -2.70
CA ARG A 161 -4.32 19.44 -3.31
C ARG A 161 -4.18 20.73 -2.55
#